data_AF-A0ABD1I157-F1
#
_entry.id   AF-A0ABD1I157-F1
#
_cell.length_a   1.000
_cell.length_b   1.000
_cell.length_c   1.000
_cell.angle_alpha   90.00
_cell.angle_beta   90.00
_cell.angle_gamma   90.00
#
_symmetry.space_group_name_H-M   'P 1'
#
loop_
_entity.id
_entity.type
_entity.pdbx_description
1 polymer ?
#
loop_
_entity_poly.entity_id
_entity_poly.type
_entity_poly.pdbx_seq_one_letter_code
_entity_poly.pdbx_strand_id
1 'polypeptide(L)'
;MNSVKEESQTLLAELLVSSFDKKLDKLSADPSYSYAASIYNVSQTLRKANEKAYTPKLVSIGPLHHDESQLQGMEAFKLRFMHKFLTRFGVGLNTIAKFAAKEESFVRGCYEGTIKLPPKQLAEVIVLDGIFIVELLLENYFIQLRDKNEILFDADRWMYTDLMHDMLLLENQLPIRILDRLLNFVDLSFLNEGTMVTIYDLAHNFFKNIGITSKVPLTARCSQARHFVEFLLFLHAPREKHAASKDKGLRMQLASKRFEYSRSATELVQAGVTLCSVEGMGLFEVSFNKDSHVLTVPKLTANKWTDTFFRNLIAFEHLGYYGYFSKNITSYVMLMDRFINTSLDVHLLVKHDIIKNELDHKQQVADLFNSLHKGVLTEVNDFYFADLCESLDERFWDAFISTTLGQSYLLSLHLSCSFLPSYKQSVQFSRLYQFNLLPIQGWFVQIKDLAQILLNQVLIS
;
A
#
# COMPACT_ATOMS: atom_id res chain seq x y z
N MET A 1 -61.69 12.72 16.16
CA MET A 1 -60.68 12.11 15.26
C MET A 1 -59.29 12.75 15.40
N ASN A 2 -59.16 14.07 15.60
CA ASN A 2 -57.84 14.70 15.78
C ASN A 2 -57.15 14.39 17.12
N SER A 3 -57.86 14.37 18.25
CA SER A 3 -57.22 14.10 19.55
C SER A 3 -56.69 12.68 19.70
N VAL A 4 -57.41 11.68 19.17
CA VAL A 4 -56.96 10.26 19.16
C VAL A 4 -55.70 10.08 18.30
N LYS A 5 -55.54 10.91 17.26
CA LYS A 5 -54.37 10.90 16.37
C LYS A 5 -53.16 11.56 17.03
N GLU A 6 -53.37 12.66 17.76
CA GLU A 6 -52.35 13.31 18.59
C GLU A 6 -51.90 12.40 19.74
N GLU A 7 -52.84 11.77 20.45
CA GLU A 7 -52.54 10.88 21.58
C GLU A 7 -51.77 9.63 21.11
N SER A 8 -52.10 9.10 19.93
CA SER A 8 -51.35 8.02 19.28
C SER A 8 -49.95 8.44 18.82
N GLN A 9 -49.75 9.70 18.42
CA GLN A 9 -48.43 10.22 18.02
C GLN A 9 -47.53 10.47 19.24
N THR A 10 -48.10 10.96 20.34
CA THR A 10 -47.41 11.14 21.63
C THR A 10 -46.91 9.80 22.18
N LEU A 11 -47.75 8.77 22.18
CA LEU A 11 -47.36 7.42 22.61
C LEU A 11 -46.21 6.85 21.77
N LEU A 12 -46.22 7.10 20.45
CA LEU A 12 -45.18 6.64 19.54
C LEU A 12 -43.85 7.38 19.77
N ALA A 13 -43.90 8.68 20.07
CA ALA A 13 -42.73 9.46 20.44
C ALA A 13 -42.10 8.98 21.77
N GLU A 14 -42.92 8.69 22.79
CA GLU A 14 -42.44 8.17 24.08
C GLU A 14 -41.78 6.79 23.94
N LEU A 15 -42.36 5.90 23.14
CA LEU A 15 -41.77 4.59 22.83
C LEU A 15 -40.44 4.73 22.07
N LEU A 16 -40.34 5.69 21.15
CA LEU A 16 -39.10 5.98 20.44
C LEU A 16 -38.02 6.50 21.39
N VAL A 17 -38.34 7.47 22.26
CA VAL A 17 -37.41 8.02 23.25
C VAL A 17 -36.92 6.91 24.19
N SER A 18 -37.81 6.10 24.77
CA SER A 18 -37.42 4.97 25.62
C SER A 18 -36.56 3.94 24.88
N SER A 19 -36.83 3.72 23.59
CA SER A 19 -35.99 2.84 22.76
C SER A 19 -34.60 3.44 22.51
N PHE A 20 -34.48 4.75 22.32
CA PHE A 20 -33.20 5.43 22.14
C PHE A 20 -32.41 5.51 23.43
N ASP A 21 -33.04 5.82 24.57
CA ASP A 21 -32.39 5.84 25.88
C ASP A 21 -31.79 4.47 26.20
N LYS A 22 -32.55 3.38 26.00
CA LYS A 22 -32.01 2.01 26.16
C LYS A 22 -30.84 1.70 25.21
N LYS A 23 -30.81 2.28 24.01
CA LYS A 23 -29.69 2.12 23.07
C LYS A 23 -28.48 2.94 23.53
N LEU A 24 -28.69 4.15 24.03
CA LEU A 24 -27.64 5.05 24.54
C LEU A 24 -27.02 4.53 25.84
N ASP A 25 -27.83 4.00 26.76
CA ASP A 25 -27.36 3.38 28.01
C ASP A 25 -26.53 2.11 27.74
N LYS A 26 -26.93 1.33 26.72
CA LYS A 26 -26.11 0.20 26.25
C LYS A 26 -24.80 0.66 25.61
N LEU A 27 -24.82 1.80 24.92
CA LEU A 27 -23.64 2.40 24.28
C LEU A 27 -22.61 2.86 25.34
N SER A 28 -23.08 3.51 26.41
CA SER A 28 -22.22 4.02 27.49
C SER A 28 -21.66 2.92 28.39
N ALA A 29 -22.34 1.78 28.48
CA ALA A 29 -21.89 0.61 29.22
C ALA A 29 -20.95 -0.32 28.43
N ASP A 30 -20.78 -0.11 27.12
CA ASP A 30 -19.90 -0.94 26.29
C ASP A 30 -18.43 -0.49 26.47
N PRO A 31 -17.56 -1.32 27.08
CA PRO A 31 -16.14 -1.00 27.25
C PRO A 31 -15.39 -0.85 25.93
N SER A 32 -15.98 -1.24 24.79
CA SER A 32 -15.42 -0.98 23.45
C SER A 32 -15.16 0.52 23.18
N TYR A 33 -15.94 1.42 23.80
CA TYR A 33 -15.71 2.87 23.70
C TYR A 33 -14.54 3.39 24.55
N SER A 34 -13.99 2.58 25.45
CA SER A 34 -12.83 2.97 26.26
C SER A 34 -11.51 2.91 25.47
N TYR A 35 -11.51 2.26 24.30
CA TYR A 35 -10.33 2.07 23.47
C TYR A 35 -10.62 2.51 22.04
N ALA A 36 -9.65 3.17 21.40
CA ALA A 36 -9.77 3.51 19.98
C ALA A 36 -9.53 2.25 19.14
N ALA A 37 -10.50 1.88 18.30
CA ALA A 37 -10.36 0.78 17.37
C ALA A 37 -9.12 0.94 16.48
N SER A 38 -8.51 -0.20 16.16
CA SER A 38 -7.30 -0.28 15.32
C SER A 38 -7.39 -1.37 14.27
N ILE A 39 -8.16 -2.44 14.53
CA ILE A 39 -8.42 -3.53 13.61
C ILE A 39 -9.81 -3.33 13.03
N TYR A 40 -9.88 -2.91 11.77
CA TYR A 40 -11.12 -2.51 11.10
C TYR A 40 -11.55 -3.53 10.07
N ASN A 41 -12.84 -3.51 9.74
CA ASN A 41 -13.35 -4.31 8.64
C ASN A 41 -13.03 -3.64 7.30
N VAL A 42 -12.63 -4.44 6.32
CA VAL A 42 -12.44 -3.99 4.95
C VAL A 42 -13.79 -3.62 4.35
N SER A 43 -13.86 -2.45 3.73
CA SER A 43 -15.09 -1.97 3.11
C SER A 43 -15.62 -2.95 2.05
N GLN A 44 -16.94 -3.05 1.95
CA GLN A 44 -17.58 -3.93 0.97
C GLN A 44 -17.20 -3.57 -0.48
N THR A 45 -16.88 -2.30 -0.75
CA THR A 45 -16.42 -1.86 -2.07
C THR A 45 -15.07 -2.48 -2.42
N LEU A 46 -14.09 -2.45 -1.50
CA LEU A 46 -12.78 -3.07 -1.70
C LEU A 46 -12.88 -4.59 -1.77
N ARG A 47 -13.68 -5.20 -0.88
CA ARG A 47 -13.89 -6.66 -0.87
C ARG A 47 -14.51 -7.17 -2.16
N LYS A 48 -15.50 -6.47 -2.72
CA LYS A 48 -16.09 -6.83 -4.03
C LYS A 48 -15.10 -6.74 -5.19
N ALA A 49 -14.09 -5.86 -5.10
CA ALA A 49 -13.07 -5.76 -6.13
C ALA A 49 -12.13 -6.98 -6.14
N ASN A 50 -11.78 -7.52 -4.96
CA ASN A 50 -11.00 -8.75 -4.82
C ASN A 50 -11.18 -9.39 -3.44
N GLU A 51 -12.15 -10.29 -3.31
CA GLU A 51 -12.48 -10.92 -2.02
C GLU A 51 -11.32 -11.76 -1.49
N LYS A 52 -10.61 -12.46 -2.37
CA LYS A 52 -9.50 -13.37 -2.03
C LYS A 52 -8.33 -12.65 -1.36
N ALA A 53 -8.17 -11.34 -1.57
CA ALA A 53 -7.12 -10.54 -0.95
C ALA A 53 -7.40 -10.16 0.52
N TYR A 54 -8.60 -10.46 1.02
CA TYR A 54 -9.08 -10.09 2.34
C TYR A 54 -9.72 -11.27 3.10
N THR A 55 -9.50 -12.50 2.63
CA THR A 55 -10.05 -13.72 3.24
C THR A 55 -8.90 -14.65 3.60
N PRO A 56 -8.76 -15.07 4.88
CA PRO A 56 -7.69 -15.98 5.29
C PRO A 56 -7.77 -17.32 4.54
N LYS A 57 -6.61 -17.94 4.31
CA LYS A 57 -6.48 -19.18 3.51
C LYS A 57 -6.07 -20.39 4.35
N LEU A 58 -5.30 -20.16 5.40
CA LEU A 58 -4.65 -21.19 6.21
C LEU A 58 -4.97 -21.02 7.69
N VAL A 59 -4.76 -19.83 8.27
CA VAL A 59 -4.83 -19.61 9.71
C VAL A 59 -5.68 -18.40 10.06
N SER A 60 -6.70 -18.61 10.91
CA SER A 60 -7.40 -17.50 11.58
C SER A 60 -6.50 -16.91 12.65
N ILE A 61 -6.45 -15.59 12.76
CA ILE A 61 -5.74 -14.85 13.80
C ILE A 61 -6.71 -13.83 14.37
N GLY A 62 -6.97 -13.95 15.66
CA GLY A 62 -7.98 -13.15 16.32
C GLY A 62 -9.40 -13.67 16.09
N PRO A 63 -10.41 -12.91 16.52
CA PRO A 63 -11.77 -13.41 16.69
C PRO A 63 -12.65 -13.29 15.44
N LEU A 64 -12.26 -12.55 14.41
CA LEU A 64 -13.13 -12.26 13.26
C LEU A 64 -13.39 -13.49 12.38
N HIS A 65 -12.37 -14.31 12.15
CA HIS A 65 -12.43 -15.51 11.30
C HIS A 65 -12.40 -16.83 12.09
N HIS A 66 -12.57 -16.76 13.43
CA HIS A 66 -12.35 -17.91 14.32
C HIS A 66 -13.29 -19.10 14.03
N ASP A 67 -14.56 -18.82 13.73
CA ASP A 67 -15.58 -19.86 13.50
C ASP A 67 -15.58 -20.40 12.05
N GLU A 68 -14.64 -19.99 11.21
CA GLU A 68 -14.58 -20.42 9.82
C GLU A 68 -14.09 -21.87 9.69
N SER A 69 -14.99 -22.75 9.25
CA SER A 69 -14.75 -24.20 9.17
C SER A 69 -13.50 -24.59 8.36
N GLN A 70 -13.16 -23.82 7.33
CA GLN A 70 -12.00 -24.06 6.46
C GLN A 70 -10.65 -23.79 7.16
N LEU A 71 -10.64 -23.01 8.24
CA LEU A 71 -9.42 -22.65 8.99
C LEU A 71 -9.16 -23.55 10.20
N GLN A 72 -10.12 -24.41 10.57
CA GLN A 72 -10.05 -25.28 11.76
C GLN A 72 -8.87 -26.25 11.74
N GLY A 73 -8.37 -26.61 10.56
CA GLY A 73 -7.20 -27.48 10.42
C GLY A 73 -5.94 -26.93 11.13
N MET A 74 -5.82 -25.61 11.26
CA MET A 74 -4.67 -24.97 11.90
C MET A 74 -4.78 -24.83 13.42
N GLU A 75 -5.95 -25.04 14.03
CA GLU A 75 -6.10 -24.96 15.49
C GLU A 75 -5.24 -26.02 16.21
N ALA A 76 -5.15 -27.23 15.64
CA ALA A 76 -4.27 -28.27 16.16
C ALA A 76 -2.78 -27.90 16.05
N PHE A 77 -2.39 -27.15 15.02
CA PHE A 77 -1.02 -26.63 14.89
C PHE A 77 -0.72 -25.54 15.91
N LYS A 78 -1.65 -24.60 16.14
CA LYS A 78 -1.48 -23.59 17.19
C LYS A 78 -1.33 -24.22 18.57
N LEU A 79 -2.06 -25.29 18.88
CA LEU A 79 -1.92 -26.04 20.13
C LEU A 79 -0.52 -26.67 20.29
N ARG A 80 0.09 -27.14 19.19
CA ARG A 80 1.49 -27.62 19.21
C ARG A 80 2.45 -26.47 19.52
N PHE A 81 2.27 -25.31 18.91
CA PHE A 81 3.07 -24.11 19.20
C PHE A 81 2.90 -23.66 20.65
N MET A 82 1.68 -23.71 21.19
CA MET A 82 1.43 -23.46 22.61
C MET A 82 2.17 -24.45 23.52
N HIS A 83 2.12 -25.75 23.21
CA HIS A 83 2.85 -26.75 23.97
C HIS A 83 4.37 -26.50 23.92
N LYS A 84 4.92 -26.18 22.75
CA LYS A 84 6.35 -25.81 22.60
C LYS A 84 6.70 -24.61 23.47
N PHE A 85 5.94 -23.53 23.37
CA PHE A 85 6.15 -22.31 24.13
C PHE A 85 6.16 -22.57 25.65
N LEU A 86 5.11 -23.24 26.16
CA LEU A 86 4.98 -23.55 27.60
C LEU A 86 6.13 -24.42 28.12
N THR A 87 6.54 -25.42 27.35
CA THR A 87 7.61 -26.34 27.75
C THR A 87 8.99 -25.70 27.62
N ARG A 88 9.25 -24.95 26.55
CA ARG A 88 10.52 -24.29 26.26
C ARG A 88 10.86 -23.21 27.29
N PHE A 89 9.87 -22.36 27.61
CA PHE A 89 10.09 -21.22 28.51
C PHE A 89 9.66 -21.50 29.96
N GLY A 90 9.17 -22.71 30.25
CA GLY A 90 8.75 -23.10 31.61
C GLY A 90 7.58 -22.27 32.15
N VAL A 91 6.75 -21.71 31.27
CA VAL A 91 5.65 -20.81 31.65
C VAL A 91 4.40 -21.62 31.99
N GLY A 92 3.78 -21.33 33.14
CA GLY A 92 2.56 -22.01 33.54
C GLY A 92 1.32 -21.53 32.77
N LEU A 93 0.50 -22.45 32.27
CA LEU A 93 -0.75 -22.13 31.55
C LEU A 93 -1.70 -21.22 32.35
N ASN A 94 -1.79 -21.43 33.67
CA ASN A 94 -2.61 -20.58 34.55
C ASN A 94 -2.16 -19.11 34.56
N THR A 95 -0.85 -18.87 34.45
CA THR A 95 -0.30 -17.50 34.38
C THR A 95 -0.73 -16.82 33.08
N ILE A 96 -0.61 -17.53 31.95
CA ILE A 96 -1.00 -17.00 30.65
C ILE A 96 -2.52 -16.82 30.55
N ALA A 97 -3.31 -17.75 31.09
CA ALA A 97 -4.77 -17.63 31.11
C ALA A 97 -5.25 -16.40 31.90
N LYS A 98 -4.62 -16.12 33.07
CA LYS A 98 -4.89 -14.89 33.84
C LYS A 98 -4.51 -13.63 33.09
N PHE A 99 -3.39 -13.66 32.37
CA PHE A 99 -2.99 -12.57 31.49
C PHE A 99 -4.07 -12.31 30.42
N ALA A 100 -4.48 -13.34 29.67
CA ALA A 100 -5.47 -13.17 28.61
C ALA A 100 -6.83 -12.71 29.13
N ALA A 101 -7.28 -13.23 30.27
CA ALA A 101 -8.52 -12.78 30.91
C ALA A 101 -8.48 -11.29 31.29
N LYS A 102 -7.31 -10.75 31.65
CA LYS A 102 -7.11 -9.32 31.96
C LYS A 102 -7.08 -8.46 30.69
N GLU A 103 -6.52 -8.97 29.59
CA GLU A 103 -6.41 -8.24 28.34
C GLU A 103 -7.64 -8.35 27.44
N GLU A 104 -8.58 -9.24 27.75
CA GLU A 104 -9.77 -9.54 26.94
C GLU A 104 -10.54 -8.29 26.52
N SER A 105 -10.83 -7.39 27.46
CA SER A 105 -11.59 -6.17 27.20
C SER A 105 -10.82 -5.18 26.32
N PHE A 106 -9.50 -5.10 26.49
CA PHE A 106 -8.63 -4.29 25.64
C PHE A 106 -8.61 -4.84 24.22
N VAL A 107 -8.42 -6.15 24.06
CA VAL A 107 -8.43 -6.79 22.74
C VAL A 107 -9.78 -6.57 22.08
N ARG A 108 -10.88 -6.72 22.82
CA ARG A 108 -12.23 -6.49 22.30
C ARG A 108 -12.41 -5.08 21.77
N GLY A 109 -11.96 -4.07 22.52
CA GLY A 109 -12.02 -2.67 22.11
C GLY A 109 -11.07 -2.29 20.95
N CYS A 110 -10.16 -3.18 20.55
CA CYS A 110 -9.29 -2.93 19.40
C CYS A 110 -9.99 -3.18 18.05
N TYR A 111 -11.14 -3.85 18.04
CA TYR A 111 -11.89 -4.16 16.80
C TYR A 111 -13.02 -3.15 16.60
N GLU A 112 -13.20 -2.70 15.36
CA GLU A 112 -14.31 -1.82 14.98
C GLU A 112 -15.69 -2.50 15.16
N GLY A 113 -15.76 -3.80 14.86
CA GLY A 113 -17.00 -4.57 14.90
C GLY A 113 -17.26 -5.23 16.26
N THR A 114 -18.53 -5.58 16.50
CA THR A 114 -18.90 -6.38 17.67
C THR A 114 -18.37 -7.80 17.55
N ILE A 115 -17.40 -8.15 18.41
CA ILE A 115 -16.93 -9.53 18.55
C ILE A 115 -18.02 -10.37 19.22
N LYS A 116 -18.47 -11.42 18.54
CA LYS A 116 -19.56 -12.31 19.01
C LYS A 116 -19.11 -13.34 20.05
N LEU A 117 -17.80 -13.54 20.20
CA LEU A 117 -17.25 -14.52 21.14
C LEU A 117 -17.50 -14.09 22.60
N PRO A 118 -17.97 -15.00 23.47
CA PRO A 118 -17.99 -14.80 24.92
C PRO A 118 -16.59 -14.51 25.48
N PRO A 119 -16.47 -13.83 26.63
CA PRO A 119 -15.17 -13.45 27.20
C PRO A 119 -14.19 -14.61 27.37
N LYS A 120 -14.68 -15.78 27.81
CA LYS A 120 -13.85 -16.98 27.95
C LYS A 120 -13.25 -17.43 26.60
N GLN A 121 -14.07 -17.50 25.56
CA GLN A 121 -13.62 -17.93 24.24
C GLN A 121 -12.66 -16.90 23.61
N LEU A 122 -12.93 -15.60 23.80
CA LEU A 122 -11.99 -14.57 23.35
C LEU A 122 -10.64 -14.67 24.08
N ALA A 123 -10.64 -14.95 25.38
CA ALA A 123 -9.40 -15.20 26.13
C ALA A 123 -8.64 -16.43 25.59
N GLU A 124 -9.34 -17.51 25.22
CA GLU A 124 -8.72 -18.68 24.58
C GLU A 124 -8.07 -18.31 23.24
N VAL A 125 -8.75 -17.53 22.39
CA VAL A 125 -8.20 -16.99 21.13
C VAL A 125 -6.97 -16.13 21.38
N ILE A 126 -6.99 -15.23 22.36
CA ILE A 126 -5.85 -14.37 22.73
C ILE A 126 -4.62 -15.20 23.09
N VAL A 127 -4.80 -16.25 23.91
CA VAL A 127 -3.70 -17.13 24.31
C VAL A 127 -3.17 -17.89 23.11
N LEU A 128 -4.05 -18.59 22.40
CA LEU A 128 -3.66 -19.55 21.39
C LEU A 128 -3.03 -18.86 20.18
N ASP A 129 -3.67 -17.83 19.65
CA ASP A 129 -3.19 -17.10 18.48
C ASP A 129 -2.00 -16.21 18.83
N GLY A 130 -2.01 -15.59 20.01
CA GLY A 130 -0.90 -14.77 20.49
C GLY A 130 0.38 -15.57 20.68
N ILE A 131 0.30 -16.74 21.32
CA ILE A 131 1.45 -17.64 21.46
C ILE A 131 1.88 -18.18 20.10
N PHE A 132 0.93 -18.60 19.25
CA PHE A 132 1.26 -19.06 17.90
C PHE A 132 2.10 -18.04 17.14
N ILE A 133 1.69 -16.76 17.14
CA ILE A 133 2.44 -15.69 16.48
C ILE A 133 3.81 -15.48 17.12
N VAL A 134 3.90 -15.35 18.45
CA VAL A 134 5.18 -15.11 19.14
C VAL A 134 6.17 -16.25 18.87
N GLU A 135 5.72 -17.49 19.00
CA GLU A 135 6.54 -18.68 18.77
C GLU A 135 6.94 -18.81 17.29
N LEU A 136 6.02 -18.55 16.35
CA LEU A 136 6.32 -18.49 14.91
C LEU A 136 7.40 -17.47 14.59
N LEU A 137 7.30 -16.27 15.16
CA LEU A 137 8.24 -15.18 14.96
C LEU A 137 9.63 -15.49 15.57
N LEU A 138 9.66 -16.08 16.77
CA LEU A 138 10.89 -16.54 17.42
C LEU A 138 11.57 -17.66 16.62
N GLU A 139 10.83 -18.67 16.19
CA GLU A 139 11.38 -19.75 15.35
C GLU A 139 11.84 -19.22 13.98
N ASN A 140 11.16 -18.20 13.42
CA ASN A 140 11.64 -17.55 12.21
C ASN A 140 12.99 -16.85 12.42
N TYR A 141 13.13 -16.11 13.53
CA TYR A 141 14.31 -15.30 13.82
C TYR A 141 15.51 -16.17 14.27
N PHE A 142 15.29 -17.06 15.24
CA PHE A 142 16.29 -17.96 15.79
C PHE A 142 16.13 -19.35 15.18
N ILE A 143 16.92 -19.64 14.15
CA ILE A 143 16.89 -20.94 13.44
C ILE A 143 17.12 -22.12 14.41
N GLN A 144 17.85 -21.90 15.50
CA GLN A 144 18.13 -22.88 16.55
C GLN A 144 16.87 -23.34 17.29
N LEU A 145 15.79 -22.55 17.26
CA LEU A 145 14.51 -22.89 17.87
C LEU A 145 13.62 -23.75 16.96
N ARG A 146 13.93 -23.85 15.67
CA ARG A 146 13.11 -24.59 14.71
C ARG A 146 13.23 -26.10 14.92
N ASP A 147 12.09 -26.78 14.87
CA ASP A 147 12.10 -28.23 14.74
C ASP A 147 12.62 -28.65 13.36
N LYS A 148 13.38 -29.76 13.32
CA LYS A 148 13.93 -30.30 12.07
C LYS A 148 12.87 -30.65 11.01
N ASN A 149 11.63 -30.90 11.44
CA ASN A 149 10.52 -31.27 10.57
C ASN A 149 9.51 -30.12 10.37
N GLU A 150 9.85 -28.89 10.76
CA GLU A 150 8.94 -27.76 10.64
C GLU A 150 8.79 -27.32 9.18
N ILE A 151 7.58 -27.43 8.65
CA ILE A 151 7.26 -27.16 7.24
C ILE A 151 6.79 -25.73 7.02
N LEU A 152 6.48 -24.99 8.09
CA LEU A 152 5.97 -23.62 8.00
C LEU A 152 7.00 -22.61 7.51
N PHE A 153 8.30 -22.91 7.56
CA PHE A 153 9.37 -21.99 7.15
C PHE A 153 9.99 -22.32 5.79
N ASP A 154 9.44 -23.30 5.07
CA ASP A 154 9.89 -23.67 3.73
C ASP A 154 9.20 -22.77 2.70
N ALA A 155 9.96 -21.82 2.14
CA ALA A 155 9.45 -20.77 1.25
C ALA A 155 8.87 -21.31 -0.08
N ASP A 156 9.31 -22.51 -0.47
CA ASP A 156 8.85 -23.21 -1.67
C ASP A 156 7.54 -23.98 -1.44
N ARG A 157 7.05 -24.03 -0.19
CA ARG A 157 5.77 -24.68 0.15
C ARG A 157 4.61 -23.70 0.15
N TRP A 158 3.44 -24.25 -0.22
CA TRP A 158 2.17 -23.52 -0.21
C TRP A 158 1.81 -23.01 1.19
N MET A 159 2.15 -23.74 2.26
CA MET A 159 1.83 -23.33 3.63
C MET A 159 2.50 -22.03 4.05
N TYR A 160 3.79 -21.83 3.75
CA TYR A 160 4.44 -20.54 4.04
C TYR A 160 3.80 -19.40 3.24
N THR A 161 3.40 -19.68 2.01
CA THR A 161 2.73 -18.71 1.14
C THR A 161 1.42 -18.22 1.75
N ASP A 162 0.56 -19.15 2.16
CA ASP A 162 -0.76 -18.85 2.73
C ASP A 162 -0.64 -18.30 4.15
N LEU A 163 0.34 -18.74 4.94
CA LEU A 163 0.64 -18.14 6.25
C LEU A 163 1.03 -16.67 6.11
N MET A 164 1.98 -16.35 5.23
CA MET A 164 2.41 -14.97 4.98
C MET A 164 1.25 -14.11 4.46
N HIS A 165 0.40 -14.67 3.59
CA HIS A 165 -0.83 -14.02 3.16
C HIS A 165 -1.72 -13.65 4.36
N ASP A 166 -1.99 -14.61 5.23
CA ASP A 166 -2.91 -14.44 6.36
C ASP A 166 -2.37 -13.49 7.43
N MET A 167 -1.05 -13.45 7.62
CA MET A 167 -0.37 -12.50 8.51
C MET A 167 -0.42 -11.05 8.01
N LEU A 168 -0.73 -10.83 6.73
CA LEU A 168 -0.83 -9.50 6.09
C LEU A 168 -2.28 -8.96 6.03
N LEU A 169 -3.28 -9.75 6.41
CA LEU A 169 -4.68 -9.34 6.31
C LEU A 169 -5.08 -8.43 7.46
N LEU A 170 -5.71 -7.30 7.15
CA LEU A 170 -6.16 -6.32 8.15
C LEU A 170 -7.14 -6.91 9.17
N GLU A 171 -8.07 -7.75 8.72
CA GLU A 171 -9.10 -8.39 9.57
C GLU A 171 -8.59 -9.64 10.31
N ASN A 172 -7.36 -10.07 10.05
CA ASN A 172 -6.79 -11.30 10.61
C ASN A 172 -5.57 -10.97 11.48
N GLN A 173 -5.77 -10.14 12.50
CA GLN A 173 -4.70 -9.59 13.33
C GLN A 173 -5.00 -9.78 14.81
N LEU A 174 -3.96 -9.80 15.63
CA LEU A 174 -4.05 -9.49 17.06
C LEU A 174 -3.30 -8.19 17.35
N PRO A 175 -3.70 -7.43 18.37
CA PRO A 175 -2.95 -6.23 18.75
C PRO A 175 -1.51 -6.58 19.14
N ILE A 176 -0.53 -5.88 18.57
CA ILE A 176 0.92 -6.05 18.84
C ILE A 176 1.20 -5.96 20.35
N ARG A 177 0.46 -5.11 21.08
CA ARG A 177 0.57 -5.02 22.55
C ARG A 177 0.41 -6.37 23.26
N ILE A 178 -0.45 -7.25 22.76
CA ILE A 178 -0.62 -8.60 23.31
C ILE A 178 0.63 -9.43 23.06
N LEU A 179 1.15 -9.36 21.83
CA LEU A 179 2.34 -10.10 21.41
C LEU A 179 3.58 -9.65 22.18
N ASP A 180 3.75 -8.33 22.35
CA ASP A 180 4.80 -7.71 23.15
C ASP A 180 4.72 -8.15 24.63
N ARG A 181 3.50 -8.17 25.19
CA ARG A 181 3.29 -8.64 26.57
C ARG A 181 3.53 -10.13 26.73
N LEU A 182 3.20 -10.93 25.73
CA LEU A 182 3.51 -12.36 25.71
C LEU A 182 5.02 -12.62 25.62
N LEU A 183 5.75 -11.78 24.87
CA LEU A 183 7.20 -11.84 24.76
C LEU A 183 7.91 -11.63 26.12
N ASN A 184 7.29 -10.92 27.06
CA ASN A 184 7.84 -10.79 28.43
C ASN A 184 7.87 -12.11 29.23
N PHE A 185 7.19 -13.17 28.77
CA PHE A 185 7.29 -14.50 29.36
C PHE A 185 8.42 -15.35 28.74
N VAL A 186 9.13 -14.80 27.76
CA VAL A 186 10.17 -15.51 27.00
C VAL A 186 11.54 -15.18 27.60
N ASP A 187 12.23 -16.19 28.12
CA ASP A 187 13.63 -16.08 28.51
C ASP A 187 14.51 -16.69 27.42
N LEU A 188 15.28 -15.85 26.71
CA LEU A 188 16.21 -16.25 25.65
C LEU A 188 17.66 -16.39 26.14
N SER A 189 17.91 -16.35 27.45
CA SER A 189 19.27 -16.43 28.02
C SER A 189 20.04 -17.67 27.57
N PHE A 190 19.34 -18.79 27.34
CA PHE A 190 19.93 -20.05 26.88
C PHE A 190 20.52 -19.99 25.46
N LEU A 191 20.17 -18.99 24.65
CA LEU A 191 20.75 -18.78 23.32
C LEU A 191 22.10 -18.05 23.37
N ASN A 192 22.59 -17.64 24.55
CA ASN A 192 23.89 -16.97 24.75
C ASN A 192 24.10 -15.69 23.91
N GLU A 193 23.04 -15.07 23.40
CA GLU A 193 23.18 -13.93 22.49
C GLU A 193 23.15 -12.56 23.18
N GLY A 194 22.83 -12.46 24.48
CA GLY A 194 22.74 -11.17 25.19
C GLY A 194 21.83 -10.13 24.52
N THR A 195 21.06 -10.54 23.50
CA THR A 195 20.37 -9.67 22.57
C THR A 195 18.95 -9.51 23.07
N MET A 196 18.61 -8.29 23.49
CA MET A 196 17.23 -7.91 23.73
C MET A 196 16.55 -7.81 22.36
N VAL A 197 15.54 -8.65 22.12
CA VAL A 197 14.75 -8.63 20.89
C VAL A 197 13.37 -8.08 21.20
N THR A 198 12.85 -7.21 20.35
CA THR A 198 11.49 -6.70 20.43
C THR A 198 10.57 -7.43 19.45
N ILE A 199 9.26 -7.34 19.66
CA ILE A 199 8.28 -7.85 18.69
C ILE A 199 8.45 -7.22 17.30
N TYR A 200 8.93 -5.97 17.24
CA TYR A 200 9.16 -5.25 16.00
C TYR A 200 10.40 -5.77 15.25
N ASP A 201 11.46 -6.16 15.95
CA ASP A 201 12.63 -6.81 15.34
C ASP A 201 12.25 -8.16 14.74
N LEU A 202 11.46 -8.94 15.48
CA LEU A 202 10.94 -10.22 15.00
C LEU A 202 10.03 -10.05 13.77
N ALA A 203 9.10 -9.10 13.82
CA ALA A 203 8.18 -8.79 12.72
C ALA A 203 8.95 -8.28 11.48
N HIS A 204 9.94 -7.41 11.68
CA HIS A 204 10.80 -6.90 10.60
C HIS A 204 11.52 -8.04 9.88
N ASN A 205 12.10 -8.98 10.64
CA ASN A 205 12.75 -10.15 10.08
C ASN A 205 11.77 -11.07 9.34
N PHE A 206 10.58 -11.29 9.91
CA PHE A 206 9.55 -12.15 9.31
C PHE A 206 9.04 -11.58 7.98
N PHE A 207 8.78 -10.28 7.91
CA PHE A 207 8.28 -9.61 6.72
C PHE A 207 9.39 -9.16 5.74
N LYS A 208 10.65 -9.57 5.91
CA LYS A 208 11.80 -9.11 5.11
C LYS A 208 11.65 -9.25 3.58
N ASN A 209 10.84 -10.23 3.14
CA ASN A 209 10.57 -10.51 1.72
C ASN A 209 9.33 -9.77 1.17
N ILE A 210 8.66 -8.97 1.99
CA ILE A 210 7.47 -8.21 1.61
C ILE A 210 7.87 -6.80 1.17
N GLY A 211 7.46 -6.39 -0.04
CA GLY A 211 7.82 -5.11 -0.62
C GLY A 211 9.35 -4.95 -0.68
N ILE A 212 9.87 -3.97 0.04
CA ILE A 212 11.33 -3.72 0.18
C ILE A 212 11.82 -3.87 1.63
N THR A 213 11.05 -4.53 2.50
CA THR A 213 11.23 -4.54 3.97
C THR A 213 12.67 -4.85 4.41
N SER A 214 13.33 -5.83 3.79
CA SER A 214 14.73 -6.18 4.10
C SER A 214 15.72 -5.02 4.00
N LYS A 215 15.41 -3.98 3.21
CA LYS A 215 16.27 -2.81 2.99
C LYS A 215 15.86 -1.60 3.85
N VAL A 216 14.69 -1.64 4.48
CA VAL A 216 14.14 -0.50 5.22
C VAL A 216 14.42 -0.68 6.71
N PRO A 217 15.26 0.16 7.34
CA PRO A 217 15.48 0.09 8.78
C PRO A 217 14.21 0.44 9.58
N LEU A 218 14.08 -0.19 10.75
CA LEU A 218 13.07 0.18 11.73
C LEU A 218 13.19 1.65 12.13
N THR A 219 12.05 2.31 12.32
CA THR A 219 11.96 3.70 12.78
C THR A 219 11.24 3.76 14.12
N ALA A 220 11.42 4.87 14.86
CA ALA A 220 10.69 5.10 16.11
C ALA A 220 9.16 5.15 15.92
N ARG A 221 8.66 5.34 14.69
CA ARG A 221 7.23 5.26 14.37
C ARG A 221 6.75 3.82 14.36
N CYS A 222 7.57 2.87 13.92
CA CYS A 222 7.21 1.45 13.85
C CYS A 222 6.81 0.90 15.22
N SER A 223 7.45 1.36 16.30
CA SER A 223 7.14 0.93 17.68
C SER A 223 5.81 1.46 18.23
N GLN A 224 5.12 2.34 17.48
CA GLN A 224 3.79 2.86 17.81
C GLN A 224 2.67 2.06 17.13
N ALA A 225 3.02 1.12 16.25
CA ALA A 225 2.04 0.35 15.52
C ALA A 225 1.23 -0.58 16.43
N ARG A 226 -0.08 -0.64 16.19
CA ARG A 226 -1.03 -1.41 17.01
C ARG A 226 -1.23 -2.82 16.48
N HIS A 227 -1.00 -3.07 15.19
CA HIS A 227 -1.05 -4.39 14.52
C HIS A 227 -0.09 -4.42 13.33
N PHE A 228 0.14 -5.58 12.69
CA PHE A 228 1.21 -5.72 11.69
C PHE A 228 0.96 -4.94 10.40
N VAL A 229 -0.29 -4.78 9.97
CA VAL A 229 -0.62 -3.94 8.81
C VAL A 229 -0.25 -2.46 9.06
N GLU A 230 -0.51 -1.93 10.25
CA GLU A 230 -0.10 -0.57 10.62
C GLU A 230 1.42 -0.46 10.77
N PHE A 231 2.08 -1.50 11.30
CA PHE A 231 3.54 -1.57 11.37
C PHE A 231 4.17 -1.48 9.98
N LEU A 232 3.66 -2.26 9.02
CA LEU A 232 4.12 -2.22 7.63
C LEU A 232 3.80 -0.87 6.96
N LEU A 233 2.64 -0.27 7.25
CA LEU A 233 2.35 1.08 6.78
C LEU A 233 3.40 2.08 7.27
N PHE A 234 3.75 2.05 8.56
CA PHE A 234 4.73 2.95 9.16
C PHE A 234 6.15 2.70 8.66
N LEU A 235 6.51 1.45 8.44
CA LEU A 235 7.81 1.07 7.92
C LEU A 235 7.99 1.60 6.48
N HIS A 236 6.96 1.45 5.65
CA HIS A 236 7.02 1.81 4.23
C HIS A 236 6.61 3.24 3.93
N ALA A 237 6.07 3.99 4.89
CA ALA A 237 5.67 5.38 4.72
C ALA A 237 6.85 6.30 4.29
N PRO A 238 6.56 7.44 3.63
CA PRO A 238 7.59 8.41 3.31
C PRO A 238 8.32 8.88 4.57
N ARG A 239 9.65 8.95 4.47
CA ARG A 239 10.47 9.55 5.52
C ARG A 239 10.19 11.05 5.55
N GLU A 240 10.23 11.66 6.73
CA GLU A 240 9.85 13.06 7.00
C GLU A 240 10.59 14.14 6.18
N LYS A 241 11.54 13.75 5.32
CA LYS A 241 12.29 14.64 4.43
C LYS A 241 11.42 15.44 3.45
N HIS A 242 10.14 15.09 3.26
CA HIS A 242 9.18 15.85 2.44
C HIS A 242 8.12 16.65 3.22
N ALA A 243 8.36 16.95 4.51
CA ALA A 243 7.58 17.97 5.25
C ALA A 243 7.84 19.42 4.78
N ALA A 244 8.51 19.61 3.64
CA ALA A 244 8.78 20.90 3.01
C ALA A 244 7.81 21.17 1.84
N SER A 245 6.52 21.26 2.16
CA SER A 245 5.59 22.14 1.46
C SER A 245 4.42 22.43 2.41
N LYS A 246 4.64 23.40 3.29
CA LYS A 246 3.60 24.02 4.13
C LYS A 246 2.71 24.98 3.32
N ASP A 247 2.50 24.72 2.04
CA ASP A 247 1.61 25.56 1.23
C ASP A 247 0.40 24.77 0.73
N LYS A 248 -0.64 24.74 1.57
CA LYS A 248 -1.95 24.22 1.20
C LYS A 248 -2.55 24.97 0.00
N GLY A 249 -2.11 26.20 -0.28
CA GLY A 249 -2.57 27.00 -1.42
C GLY A 249 -2.06 26.47 -2.76
N LEU A 250 -0.77 26.09 -2.84
CA LEU A 250 -0.16 25.55 -4.06
C LEU A 250 -0.73 24.16 -4.42
N ARG A 251 -0.96 23.32 -3.39
CA ARG A 251 -1.58 21.98 -3.55
C ARG A 251 -3.00 22.05 -4.12
N MET A 252 -3.81 23.04 -3.73
CA MET A 252 -5.16 23.22 -4.30
C MET A 252 -5.14 23.67 -5.77
N GLN A 253 -4.18 24.52 -6.16
CA GLN A 253 -4.04 24.93 -7.57
C GLN A 253 -3.53 23.78 -8.45
N LEU A 254 -2.56 22.99 -7.98
CA LEU A 254 -2.02 21.84 -8.69
C LEU A 254 -3.05 20.70 -8.83
N ALA A 255 -3.86 20.44 -7.81
CA ALA A 255 -4.92 19.43 -7.87
C ALA A 255 -6.10 19.81 -8.79
N SER A 256 -6.30 21.10 -9.05
CA SER A 256 -7.32 21.59 -9.99
C SER A 256 -6.91 21.44 -11.47
N LYS A 257 -5.61 21.25 -11.75
CA LYS A 257 -5.13 20.76 -13.04
C LYS A 257 -5.28 19.24 -13.01
N ARG A 258 -6.32 18.78 -13.68
CA ARG A 258 -6.80 17.39 -13.75
C ARG A 258 -5.71 16.31 -13.64
N PHE A 259 -6.16 15.17 -13.12
CA PHE A 259 -5.68 13.79 -13.27
C PHE A 259 -5.46 13.32 -14.73
N GLU A 260 -4.95 14.22 -15.59
CA GLU A 260 -4.72 14.03 -17.01
C GLU A 260 -3.23 13.77 -17.22
N TYR A 261 -2.96 12.48 -17.47
CA TYR A 261 -1.73 11.88 -18.02
C TYR A 261 -0.55 11.76 -17.05
N SER A 262 -0.18 10.53 -16.71
CA SER A 262 1.22 10.20 -16.52
C SER A 262 1.52 8.97 -17.38
N ARG A 263 2.79 8.85 -17.78
CA ARG A 263 3.23 8.04 -18.92
C ARG A 263 3.74 6.67 -18.50
N SER A 264 3.51 5.68 -19.36
CA SER A 264 4.08 4.34 -19.22
C SER A 264 5.59 4.36 -19.31
N ALA A 265 6.26 3.33 -18.76
CA ALA A 265 7.72 3.21 -18.86
C ALA A 265 8.19 3.24 -20.32
N THR A 266 7.40 2.67 -21.24
CA THR A 266 7.66 2.72 -22.69
C THR A 266 7.64 4.15 -23.22
N GLU A 267 6.59 4.92 -22.93
CA GLU A 267 6.47 6.32 -23.38
C GLU A 267 7.58 7.21 -22.80
N LEU A 268 7.95 7.00 -21.54
CA LEU A 268 9.04 7.74 -20.90
C LEU A 268 10.38 7.47 -21.60
N VAL A 269 10.70 6.20 -21.86
CA VAL A 269 11.93 5.83 -22.59
C VAL A 269 11.91 6.38 -24.01
N GLN A 270 10.77 6.35 -24.71
CA GLN A 270 10.62 6.95 -26.04
C GLN A 270 10.80 8.47 -26.02
N ALA A 271 10.36 9.13 -24.96
CA ALA A 271 10.64 10.54 -24.76
C ALA A 271 12.12 10.81 -24.51
N GLY A 272 12.94 9.82 -24.17
CA GLY A 272 14.37 9.97 -23.86
C GLY A 272 14.66 10.11 -22.37
N VAL A 273 13.74 9.64 -21.51
CA VAL A 273 13.99 9.46 -20.08
C VAL A 273 14.80 8.18 -19.87
N THR A 274 15.88 8.28 -19.11
CA THR A 274 16.68 7.12 -18.71
C THR A 274 16.14 6.56 -17.40
N LEU A 275 15.81 5.28 -17.37
CA LEU A 275 15.34 4.59 -16.17
C LEU A 275 16.54 4.07 -15.38
N CYS A 276 16.57 4.36 -14.08
CA CYS A 276 17.63 3.94 -13.18
C CYS A 276 17.04 3.31 -11.92
N SER A 277 17.55 2.13 -11.56
CA SER A 277 17.25 1.51 -10.27
C SER A 277 18.22 1.98 -9.20
N VAL A 278 17.72 2.20 -8.00
CA VAL A 278 18.55 2.42 -6.82
C VAL A 278 18.27 1.37 -5.77
N GLU A 279 19.31 1.03 -5.03
CA GLU A 279 19.18 0.36 -3.74
C GLU A 279 18.68 1.36 -2.69
N GLY A 280 17.42 1.76 -2.86
CA GLY A 280 16.75 2.69 -1.96
C GLY A 280 16.41 2.04 -0.61
N MET A 281 16.31 2.88 0.42
CA MET A 281 15.91 2.48 1.77
C MET A 281 14.41 2.75 2.05
N GLY A 282 13.60 2.97 1.00
CA GLY A 282 12.18 3.29 1.10
C GLY A 282 11.47 3.28 -0.26
N LEU A 283 10.16 2.99 -0.30
CA LEU A 283 9.36 2.94 -1.55
C LEU A 283 9.27 4.30 -2.23
N PHE A 284 9.33 5.36 -1.42
CA PHE A 284 9.11 6.75 -1.82
C PHE A 284 10.38 7.46 -2.30
N GLU A 285 11.53 6.78 -2.37
CA GLU A 285 12.78 7.34 -2.89
C GLU A 285 12.78 7.37 -4.43
N VAL A 286 11.69 7.92 -5.01
CA VAL A 286 11.50 8.12 -6.44
C VAL A 286 11.84 9.58 -6.78
N SER A 287 12.67 9.79 -7.79
CA SER A 287 13.07 11.15 -8.20
C SER A 287 13.37 11.24 -9.68
N PHE A 288 13.12 12.40 -10.27
CA PHE A 288 13.46 12.70 -11.66
C PHE A 288 14.42 13.88 -11.71
N ASN A 289 15.60 13.67 -12.30
CA ASN A 289 16.54 14.75 -12.56
C ASN A 289 16.24 15.37 -13.93
N LYS A 290 15.80 16.64 -13.94
CA LYS A 290 15.41 17.34 -15.17
C LYS A 290 16.59 17.58 -16.12
N ASP A 291 17.81 17.78 -15.60
CA ASP A 291 19.00 18.09 -16.40
C ASP A 291 19.56 16.85 -17.10
N SER A 292 19.64 15.72 -16.39
CA SER A 292 20.13 14.45 -16.93
C SER A 292 19.04 13.56 -17.54
N HIS A 293 17.76 13.94 -17.35
CA HIS A 293 16.60 13.15 -17.73
C HIS A 293 16.59 11.73 -17.14
N VAL A 294 17.14 11.57 -15.93
CA VAL A 294 17.19 10.27 -15.24
C VAL A 294 16.03 10.17 -14.26
N LEU A 295 15.17 9.16 -14.45
CA LEU A 295 14.15 8.74 -13.48
C LEU A 295 14.72 7.61 -12.63
N THR A 296 14.85 7.90 -11.34
CA THR A 296 15.33 6.96 -10.33
C THR A 296 14.14 6.36 -9.58
N VAL A 297 14.06 5.04 -9.53
CA VAL A 297 13.01 4.29 -8.82
C VAL A 297 13.65 3.21 -7.93
N PRO A 298 13.22 3.04 -6.66
CA PRO A 298 13.70 1.96 -5.82
C PRO A 298 13.32 0.58 -6.39
N LYS A 299 14.27 -0.37 -6.33
CA LYS A 299 14.01 -1.75 -6.74
C LYS A 299 12.90 -2.39 -5.91
N LEU A 300 11.87 -2.91 -6.58
CA LEU A 300 10.75 -3.63 -5.97
C LEU A 300 10.69 -5.07 -6.47
N THR A 301 10.46 -6.01 -5.57
CA THR A 301 10.17 -7.40 -5.94
C THR A 301 8.65 -7.59 -6.08
N ALA A 302 8.22 -8.01 -7.27
CA ALA A 302 6.84 -8.43 -7.53
C ALA A 302 6.74 -9.94 -7.31
N ASN A 303 6.02 -10.35 -6.26
CA ASN A 303 5.87 -11.75 -5.84
C ASN A 303 4.44 -12.05 -5.39
N LYS A 304 4.22 -13.28 -4.93
CA LYS A 304 2.91 -13.83 -4.53
C LYS A 304 2.22 -13.07 -3.37
N TRP A 305 2.92 -12.21 -2.64
CA TRP A 305 2.35 -11.42 -1.54
C TRP A 305 2.14 -9.95 -1.89
N THR A 306 2.66 -9.48 -3.03
CA THR A 306 2.57 -8.07 -3.45
C THR A 306 1.12 -7.58 -3.51
N ASP A 307 0.18 -8.41 -3.98
CA ASP A 307 -1.25 -8.10 -4.02
C ASP A 307 -1.82 -7.84 -2.63
N THR A 308 -1.71 -8.84 -1.75
CA THR A 308 -2.22 -8.80 -0.38
C THR A 308 -1.59 -7.66 0.42
N PHE A 309 -0.28 -7.46 0.28
CA PHE A 309 0.47 -6.39 0.94
C PHE A 309 -0.12 -5.01 0.58
N PHE A 310 -0.15 -4.65 -0.70
CA PHE A 310 -0.64 -3.31 -1.09
C PHE A 310 -2.13 -3.15 -0.80
N ARG A 311 -2.96 -4.16 -1.05
CA ARG A 311 -4.41 -4.06 -0.83
C ARG A 311 -4.78 -3.85 0.63
N ASN A 312 -4.09 -4.50 1.57
CA ASN A 312 -4.37 -4.35 2.99
C ASN A 312 -3.82 -3.03 3.54
N LEU A 313 -2.67 -2.55 3.05
CA LEU A 313 -2.19 -1.20 3.37
C LEU A 313 -3.15 -0.12 2.85
N ILE A 314 -3.59 -0.22 1.58
CA ILE A 314 -4.55 0.71 0.98
C ILE A 314 -5.88 0.68 1.72
N ALA A 315 -6.37 -0.52 2.07
CA ALA A 315 -7.59 -0.66 2.85
C ALA A 315 -7.46 0.11 4.17
N PHE A 316 -6.34 -0.04 4.87
CA PHE A 316 -6.07 0.65 6.12
C PHE A 316 -5.95 2.18 5.96
N GLU A 317 -5.28 2.67 4.91
CA GLU A 317 -5.23 4.11 4.58
C GLU A 317 -6.63 4.72 4.35
N HIS A 318 -7.59 3.92 3.86
CA HIS A 318 -8.92 4.39 3.44
C HIS A 318 -10.02 4.27 4.50
N LEU A 319 -9.69 3.86 5.73
CA LEU A 319 -10.67 3.72 6.83
C LEU A 319 -11.19 5.06 7.38
N GLY A 320 -10.71 6.20 6.87
CA GLY A 320 -11.36 7.50 7.07
C GLY A 320 -11.29 8.09 8.49
N TYR A 321 -10.50 7.52 9.40
CA TYR A 321 -10.35 8.08 10.74
C TYR A 321 -9.44 9.33 10.71
N TYR A 322 -10.07 10.51 10.78
CA TYR A 322 -9.50 11.84 11.03
C TYR A 322 -8.01 12.03 10.68
N GLY A 323 -7.68 12.10 9.39
CA GLY A 323 -6.45 12.74 8.90
C GLY A 323 -5.10 12.20 9.42
N TYR A 324 -5.07 11.03 10.05
CA TYR A 324 -3.85 10.47 10.66
C TYR A 324 -2.92 9.81 9.64
N PHE A 325 -3.47 9.30 8.54
CA PHE A 325 -2.70 8.63 7.49
C PHE A 325 -2.89 9.36 6.17
N SER A 326 -1.79 9.89 5.64
CA SER A 326 -1.72 10.34 4.24
C SER A 326 -1.87 9.13 3.33
N LYS A 327 -2.55 9.29 2.18
CA LYS A 327 -2.81 8.23 1.19
C LYS A 327 -1.54 7.94 0.35
N ASN A 328 -0.41 7.74 1.02
CA ASN A 328 0.90 7.67 0.39
C ASN A 328 1.09 6.34 -0.34
N ILE A 329 0.76 5.21 0.28
CA ILE A 329 0.86 3.90 -0.35
C ILE A 329 -0.07 3.84 -1.55
N THR A 330 -1.27 4.39 -1.42
CA THR A 330 -2.20 4.57 -2.53
C THR A 330 -1.57 5.41 -3.66
N SER A 331 -0.94 6.54 -3.32
CA SER A 331 -0.22 7.36 -4.31
C SER A 331 0.93 6.60 -4.99
N TYR A 332 1.67 5.77 -4.25
CA TYR A 332 2.73 4.93 -4.82
C TYR A 332 2.16 3.89 -5.78
N VAL A 333 1.10 3.19 -5.39
CA VAL A 333 0.46 2.19 -6.25
C VAL A 333 -0.09 2.84 -7.52
N MET A 334 -0.69 4.02 -7.40
CA MET A 334 -1.15 4.79 -8.56
C MET A 334 0.01 5.25 -9.46
N LEU A 335 1.17 5.61 -8.91
CA LEU A 335 2.35 5.91 -9.71
C LEU A 335 2.84 4.66 -10.46
N MET A 336 2.90 3.51 -9.78
CA MET A 336 3.39 2.26 -10.37
C MET A 336 2.42 1.70 -11.43
N ASP A 337 1.11 1.77 -11.19
CA ASP A 337 0.05 1.50 -12.18
C ASP A 337 0.30 2.27 -13.49
N ARG A 338 0.68 3.55 -13.39
CA ARG A 338 0.98 4.36 -14.56
C ARG A 338 2.24 3.93 -15.29
N PHE A 339 3.31 3.62 -14.55
CA PHE A 339 4.55 3.13 -15.16
C PHE A 339 4.37 1.75 -15.80
N ILE A 340 3.41 0.93 -15.34
CA ILE A 340 3.25 -0.48 -15.68
C ILE A 340 1.90 -0.76 -16.34
N ASN A 341 1.67 -0.21 -17.52
CA ASN A 341 0.41 -0.46 -18.23
C ASN A 341 0.41 -1.84 -18.94
N THR A 342 1.54 -2.24 -19.52
CA THR A 342 1.66 -3.44 -20.37
C THR A 342 2.81 -4.35 -19.97
N SER A 343 2.85 -5.58 -20.51
CA SER A 343 4.01 -6.47 -20.34
C SER A 343 5.32 -5.89 -20.90
N LEU A 344 5.25 -4.97 -21.87
CA LEU A 344 6.42 -4.28 -22.42
C LEU A 344 7.02 -3.32 -21.39
N ASP A 345 6.18 -2.61 -20.65
CA ASP A 345 6.61 -1.74 -19.56
C ASP A 345 7.32 -2.54 -18.47
N VAL A 346 6.73 -3.67 -18.07
CA VAL A 346 7.38 -4.62 -17.14
C VAL A 346 8.72 -5.08 -17.69
N HIS A 347 8.81 -5.39 -18.99
CA HIS A 347 10.08 -5.78 -19.60
C HIS A 347 11.15 -4.69 -19.47
N LEU A 348 10.81 -3.43 -19.71
CA LEU A 348 11.73 -2.30 -19.55
C LEU A 348 12.15 -2.12 -18.10
N LEU A 349 11.22 -2.20 -17.15
CA LEU A 349 11.51 -2.06 -15.72
C LEU A 349 12.37 -3.21 -15.17
N VAL A 350 12.14 -4.44 -15.64
CA VAL A 350 13.00 -5.59 -15.33
C VAL A 350 14.40 -5.40 -15.93
N LYS A 351 14.49 -4.92 -17.18
CA LYS A 351 15.78 -4.66 -17.85
C LYS A 351 16.64 -3.64 -17.10
N HIS A 352 16.02 -2.65 -16.46
CA HIS A 352 16.71 -1.63 -15.67
C HIS A 352 16.76 -1.95 -14.16
N ASP A 353 16.47 -3.20 -13.77
CA ASP A 353 16.50 -3.70 -12.39
C ASP A 353 15.60 -2.93 -11.39
N ILE A 354 14.57 -2.24 -11.90
CA ILE A 354 13.55 -1.56 -11.08
C ILE A 354 12.54 -2.58 -10.54
N ILE A 355 12.17 -3.59 -11.35
CA ILE A 355 11.30 -4.68 -10.92
C ILE A 355 12.07 -6.00 -10.97
N LYS A 356 12.12 -6.70 -9.83
CA LYS A 356 12.44 -8.13 -9.79
C LYS A 356 11.12 -8.91 -9.93
N ASN A 357 10.92 -9.56 -11.06
CA ASN A 357 9.74 -10.40 -11.28
C ASN A 357 9.95 -11.81 -10.70
N GLU A 358 9.23 -12.14 -9.63
CA GLU A 358 9.12 -13.49 -9.05
C GLU A 358 7.74 -14.12 -9.31
N LEU A 359 6.92 -13.49 -10.18
CA LEU A 359 5.70 -14.08 -10.73
C LEU A 359 6.02 -14.81 -12.04
N ASP A 360 5.10 -15.68 -12.49
CA ASP A 360 5.31 -16.57 -13.63
C ASP A 360 5.57 -15.78 -14.93
N HIS A 361 4.80 -14.71 -15.14
CA HIS A 361 4.79 -13.97 -16.40
C HIS A 361 4.76 -12.45 -16.18
N LYS A 362 5.43 -11.71 -17.08
CA LYS A 362 5.41 -10.23 -17.06
C LYS A 362 4.01 -9.65 -17.14
N GLN A 363 3.09 -10.32 -17.85
CA GLN A 363 1.70 -9.89 -17.94
C GLN A 363 1.01 -9.92 -16.56
N GLN A 364 1.30 -10.92 -15.72
CA GLN A 364 0.74 -10.98 -14.36
C GLN A 364 1.19 -9.80 -13.50
N VAL A 365 2.42 -9.30 -13.68
CA VAL A 365 2.89 -8.09 -12.98
C VAL A 365 2.09 -6.86 -13.44
N ALA A 366 1.87 -6.69 -14.75
CA ALA A 366 1.06 -5.59 -15.26
C ALA A 366 -0.39 -5.68 -14.76
N ASP A 367 -1.03 -6.84 -14.89
CA ASP A 367 -2.40 -7.07 -14.41
C ASP A 367 -2.53 -6.83 -12.91
N LEU A 368 -1.52 -7.21 -12.13
CA LEU A 368 -1.45 -6.97 -10.69
C LEU A 368 -1.52 -5.47 -10.39
N PHE A 369 -0.54 -4.67 -10.85
CA PHE A 369 -0.49 -3.24 -10.54
C PHE A 369 -1.72 -2.49 -11.07
N ASN A 370 -2.18 -2.86 -12.28
CA ASN A 370 -3.40 -2.31 -12.90
C ASN A 370 -4.71 -2.68 -12.18
N SER A 371 -4.64 -3.56 -11.17
CA SER A 371 -5.80 -3.98 -10.39
C SER A 371 -5.78 -3.48 -8.94
N LEU A 372 -4.62 -3.02 -8.44
CA LEU A 372 -4.45 -2.69 -7.02
C LEU A 372 -5.30 -1.51 -6.56
N HIS A 373 -5.52 -0.52 -7.45
CA HIS A 373 -6.31 0.67 -7.13
C HIS A 373 -7.83 0.51 -7.39
N LYS A 374 -8.29 -0.67 -7.87
CA LYS A 374 -9.71 -0.91 -8.15
C LYS A 374 -10.52 -0.89 -6.84
N GLY A 375 -11.60 -0.10 -6.83
CA GLY A 375 -12.46 0.07 -5.65
C GLY A 375 -11.98 1.13 -4.65
N VAL A 376 -10.86 1.81 -4.92
CA VAL A 376 -10.31 2.88 -4.08
C VAL A 376 -10.95 4.22 -4.46
N LEU A 377 -11.43 4.96 -3.45
CA LEU A 377 -11.96 6.32 -3.64
C LEU A 377 -10.82 7.33 -3.48
N THR A 378 -10.22 7.75 -4.60
CA THR A 378 -9.10 8.69 -4.60
C THR A 378 -9.63 10.12 -4.59
N GLU A 379 -9.28 10.87 -3.54
CA GLU A 379 -9.42 12.33 -3.54
C GLU A 379 -8.21 12.91 -4.28
N VAL A 380 -8.48 13.64 -5.34
CA VAL A 380 -7.47 14.17 -6.28
C VAL A 380 -6.46 15.11 -5.59
N ASN A 381 -6.82 15.66 -4.43
CA ASN A 381 -6.11 16.77 -3.80
C ASN A 381 -4.89 16.38 -2.93
N ASP A 382 -4.58 15.08 -2.76
CA ASP A 382 -3.50 14.62 -1.86
C ASP A 382 -2.56 13.57 -2.49
N PHE A 383 -2.34 13.63 -3.81
CA PHE A 383 -1.41 12.73 -4.49
C PHE A 383 0.05 13.08 -4.18
N TYR A 384 0.81 12.13 -3.61
CA TYR A 384 2.18 12.35 -3.14
C TYR A 384 3.16 12.72 -4.27
N PHE A 385 3.01 12.12 -5.46
CA PHE A 385 3.97 12.26 -6.57
C PHE A 385 3.54 13.30 -7.62
N ALA A 386 2.72 14.29 -7.24
CA ALA A 386 2.19 15.29 -8.19
C ALA A 386 3.31 16.04 -8.93
N ASP A 387 4.28 16.60 -8.21
CA ASP A 387 5.39 17.37 -8.78
C ASP A 387 6.32 16.50 -9.67
N LEU A 388 6.47 15.22 -9.30
CA LEU A 388 7.23 14.24 -10.09
C LEU A 388 6.54 13.99 -11.44
N CYS A 389 5.23 13.74 -11.43
CA CYS A 389 4.45 13.52 -12.64
C CYS A 389 4.48 14.75 -13.55
N GLU A 390 4.25 15.96 -13.01
CA GLU A 390 4.29 17.20 -13.80
C GLU A 390 5.65 17.37 -14.50
N SER A 391 6.75 17.07 -13.80
CA SER A 391 8.10 17.13 -14.35
C SER A 391 8.35 16.11 -15.47
N LEU A 392 7.78 14.91 -15.37
CA LEU A 392 7.89 13.87 -16.40
C LEU A 392 7.05 14.22 -17.63
N ASP A 393 5.86 14.81 -17.43
CA ASP A 393 4.98 15.23 -18.52
C ASP A 393 5.55 16.41 -19.30
N GLU A 394 6.15 17.39 -18.62
CA GLU A 394 6.93 18.47 -19.27
C GLU A 394 7.96 17.88 -20.23
N ARG A 395 8.76 16.93 -19.75
CA ARG A 395 9.81 16.30 -20.56
C ARG A 395 9.23 15.52 -21.75
N PHE A 396 8.13 14.81 -21.55
CA PHE A 396 7.46 14.10 -22.63
C PHE A 396 7.01 15.07 -23.72
N TRP A 397 6.33 16.15 -23.35
CA TRP A 397 5.84 17.13 -24.30
C TRP A 397 6.96 17.84 -25.04
N ASP A 398 8.08 18.16 -24.37
CA ASP A 398 9.25 18.71 -25.04
C ASP A 398 9.83 17.76 -26.09
N ALA A 399 9.88 16.46 -25.79
CA ALA A 399 10.28 15.42 -26.77
C ALA A 399 9.29 15.33 -27.93
N PHE A 400 8.00 15.30 -27.63
CA PHE A 400 6.95 15.17 -28.63
C PHE A 400 6.93 16.37 -29.59
N ILE A 401 7.06 17.58 -29.06
CA ILE A 401 7.09 18.82 -29.84
C ILE A 401 8.35 18.86 -30.72
N SER A 402 9.53 18.58 -30.15
CA SER A 402 10.79 18.61 -30.90
C SER A 402 10.83 17.58 -32.03
N THR A 403 10.32 16.37 -31.81
CA THR A 403 10.25 15.30 -32.83
C THR A 403 9.20 15.60 -33.88
N THR A 404 7.98 15.98 -33.48
CA THR A 404 6.85 16.17 -34.41
C THR A 404 6.99 17.45 -35.24
N LEU A 405 7.35 18.58 -34.61
CA LEU A 405 7.62 19.83 -35.35
C LEU A 405 8.90 19.74 -36.17
N GLY A 406 9.94 19.07 -35.65
CA GLY A 406 11.18 18.82 -36.38
C GLY A 406 10.95 17.98 -37.64
N GLN A 407 10.17 16.90 -37.52
CA GLN A 407 9.79 16.07 -38.67
C GLN A 407 8.88 16.83 -39.66
N SER A 408 7.93 17.63 -39.16
CA SER A 408 7.04 18.44 -40.01
C SER A 408 7.81 19.53 -40.77
N TYR A 409 8.80 20.15 -40.13
CA TYR A 409 9.71 21.12 -40.73
C TYR A 409 10.67 20.47 -41.74
N LEU A 410 11.19 19.27 -41.43
CA LEU A 410 12.02 18.52 -42.36
C LEU A 410 11.22 18.01 -43.57
N LEU A 411 9.98 17.57 -43.38
CA LEU A 411 9.06 17.20 -44.46
C LEU A 411 8.70 18.41 -45.33
N SER A 412 8.46 19.59 -44.74
CA SER A 412 8.20 20.80 -45.51
C SER A 412 9.44 21.29 -46.28
N LEU A 413 10.63 21.17 -45.70
CA LEU A 413 11.92 21.40 -46.39
C LEU A 413 12.15 20.39 -47.52
N HIS A 414 11.85 19.11 -47.29
CA HIS A 414 12.04 18.08 -48.29
C HIS A 414 11.08 18.27 -49.47
N LEU A 415 9.80 18.56 -49.19
CA LEU A 415 8.81 18.92 -50.21
C LEU A 415 9.22 20.19 -50.99
N SER A 416 9.62 21.26 -50.30
CA SER A 416 10.08 22.49 -50.98
C SER A 416 11.35 22.29 -51.82
N CYS A 417 12.28 21.41 -51.41
CA CYS A 417 13.44 21.04 -52.22
C CYS A 417 13.11 20.12 -53.41
N SER A 418 12.11 19.24 -53.28
CA SER A 418 11.71 18.30 -54.36
C SER A 418 10.76 18.92 -55.39
N PHE A 419 10.21 20.11 -55.11
CA PHE A 419 9.46 20.93 -56.07
C PHE A 419 10.31 21.97 -56.83
N LEU A 420 11.64 21.97 -56.70
CA LEU A 420 12.53 22.84 -57.49
C LEU A 420 13.15 22.07 -58.67
N PRO A 421 12.69 22.27 -59.92
CA PRO A 421 13.41 21.79 -61.09
C PRO A 421 14.63 22.70 -61.30
N SER A 422 15.81 22.08 -61.20
CA SER A 422 17.10 22.54 -61.73
C SER A 422 17.12 23.92 -62.41
N TYR A 423 17.68 24.94 -61.74
CA TYR A 423 18.34 26.04 -62.46
C TYR A 423 19.39 26.74 -61.58
N LYS A 424 20.58 26.92 -62.16
CA LYS A 424 21.77 27.58 -61.62
C LYS A 424 21.44 28.90 -60.89
N GLN A 425 21.79 28.99 -59.62
CA GLN A 425 22.37 30.20 -58.98
C GLN A 425 22.93 29.86 -57.59
N SER A 426 24.02 29.09 -57.58
CA SER A 426 24.97 29.11 -56.46
C SER A 426 25.64 30.48 -56.45
N VAL A 427 25.53 31.24 -55.34
CA VAL A 427 26.44 32.31 -54.82
C VAL A 427 25.70 33.47 -54.10
N GLN A 428 24.37 33.57 -54.07
CA GLN A 428 23.69 34.65 -53.32
C GLN A 428 22.81 34.24 -52.12
N PHE A 429 22.68 32.95 -51.80
CA PHE A 429 21.85 32.52 -50.67
C PHE A 429 22.51 32.61 -49.28
N SER A 430 23.82 32.87 -49.19
CA SER A 430 24.57 32.92 -47.93
C SER A 430 24.64 34.30 -47.26
N ARG A 431 23.92 35.32 -47.77
CA ARG A 431 23.99 36.70 -47.22
C ARG A 431 22.68 37.27 -46.63
N LEU A 432 21.59 36.51 -46.56
CA LEU A 432 20.29 37.05 -46.09
C LEU A 432 19.74 36.47 -44.78
N TYR A 433 20.46 35.59 -44.08
CA TYR A 433 20.01 35.04 -42.79
C TYR A 433 20.95 35.33 -41.61
N GLN A 434 21.58 36.50 -41.62
CA GLN A 434 21.92 37.20 -40.38
C GLN A 434 20.84 38.26 -40.17
N PHE A 435 19.75 37.96 -39.45
CA PHE A 435 19.04 38.91 -38.58
C PHE A 435 17.85 38.20 -37.89
N ASN A 436 17.82 38.32 -36.56
CA ASN A 436 16.70 38.15 -35.64
C ASN A 436 16.24 36.73 -35.27
N LEU A 437 17.00 36.15 -34.35
CA LEU A 437 16.44 35.38 -33.23
C LEU A 437 15.72 36.33 -32.27
N LEU A 438 14.42 36.09 -31.99
CA LEU A 438 13.62 36.34 -30.75
C LEU A 438 12.17 36.81 -31.03
N PRO A 439 11.17 36.53 -30.15
CA PRO A 439 11.03 35.45 -29.17
C PRO A 439 9.77 34.59 -29.41
N ILE A 440 9.97 33.27 -29.53
CA ILE A 440 8.91 32.27 -29.61
C ILE A 440 8.41 31.97 -28.19
N GLN A 441 7.78 32.93 -27.50
CA GLN A 441 7.18 32.65 -26.17
C GLN A 441 5.65 32.71 -26.18
N GLY A 442 5.03 33.52 -27.04
CA GLY A 442 3.56 33.62 -27.13
C GLY A 442 2.88 32.44 -27.86
N TRP A 443 3.59 31.75 -28.75
CA TRP A 443 3.03 30.65 -29.56
C TRP A 443 2.98 29.31 -28.80
N PHE A 444 3.79 29.15 -27.75
CA PHE A 444 3.87 27.89 -27.00
C PHE A 444 2.60 27.59 -26.20
N VAL A 445 1.92 28.60 -25.65
CA VAL A 445 0.66 28.41 -24.90
C VAL A 445 -0.45 27.98 -25.85
N GLN A 446 -0.57 28.64 -27.00
CA GLN A 446 -1.63 28.35 -27.97
C GLN A 446 -1.46 27.00 -28.68
N ILE A 447 -0.23 26.55 -28.94
CA ILE A 447 0.04 25.23 -29.54
C ILE A 447 -0.24 24.11 -28.54
N LYS A 448 0.04 24.31 -27.24
CA LYS A 448 -0.25 23.32 -26.20
C LYS A 448 -1.76 23.09 -26.04
N ASP A 449 -2.55 24.17 -26.07
CA ASP A 449 -4.01 24.09 -26.04
C ASP A 449 -4.59 23.47 -27.32
N LEU A 450 -4.04 23.80 -28.49
CA LEU A 450 -4.46 23.23 -29.78
C LEU A 450 -4.09 21.75 -29.93
N ALA A 451 -2.93 21.32 -29.43
CA ALA A 451 -2.52 19.92 -29.42
C ALA A 451 -3.42 19.08 -28.51
N GLN A 452 -3.84 19.63 -27.35
CA GLN A 452 -4.78 18.98 -26.44
C GLN A 452 -6.18 18.83 -27.06
N ILE A 453 -6.63 19.83 -27.83
CA ILE A 453 -7.90 19.77 -28.56
C ILE A 453 -7.86 18.73 -29.68
N LEU A 454 -6.76 18.65 -30.44
CA LEU A 454 -6.58 17.67 -31.51
C LEU A 454 -6.47 16.23 -30.97
N LEU A 455 -5.80 16.03 -29.82
CA LEU A 455 -5.72 14.70 -29.20
C LEU A 455 -7.10 14.19 -28.74
N ASN A 456 -7.94 15.08 -28.19
CA ASN A 456 -9.30 14.75 -27.78
C ASN A 456 -10.24 14.46 -28.96
N GLN A 457 -9.94 14.96 -30.16
CA GLN A 457 -10.71 14.65 -31.37
C GLN A 457 -10.33 13.30 -31.99
N VAL A 458 -9.06 12.89 -31.90
CA VAL A 458 -8.59 11.59 -32.42
C VAL A 458 -9.03 10.41 -31.54
N LEU A 459 -9.32 10.64 -30.25
CA LEU A 459 -9.80 9.60 -29.34
C LEU A 459 -11.32 9.35 -29.40
N ILE A 460 -12.07 10.17 -30.15
CA ILE A 460 -13.54 10.03 -30.33
C ILE A 460 -13.90 9.48 -31.72
N SER A 461 -12.92 9.31 -32.61
CA SER A 461 -13.03 8.60 -33.89
C SER A 461 -12.42 7.21 -33.79
#